data_AF-A0A1S2QXM2-F1
#
_entry.id   AF-A0A1S2QXM2-F1
#
_cell.length_a   1.000
_cell.length_b   1.000
_cell.length_c   1.000
_cell.angle_alpha   90.00
_cell.angle_beta   90.00
_cell.angle_gamma   90.00
#
_symmetry.space_group_name_H-M   'P 1'
#
loop_
_entity.id
_entity.type
_entity.pdbx_description
1 polymer ?
#
loop_
_entity_poly.entity_id
_entity_poly.type
_entity_poly.pdbx_seq_one_letter_code
_entity_poly.pdbx_strand_id
1 'polypeptide(L)'
;MFIKKRKTEITKSLKEEILDLNNKLSIFGISIKSLTSMNPLKPEDKKLVINIINFILDDHSLIKYVYTNKKLPMNMLIESLKIKKSFLKKNNDYIIGMLIIMENKSSLLYEFIKDGLN
;
A
#
# COMPACT_ATOMS: atom_id res chain seq x y z
N MET A 1 -18.60 26.63 16.26
CA MET A 1 -19.49 25.55 15.78
C MET A 1 -19.00 24.92 14.47
N PHE A 2 -18.52 25.70 13.49
CA PHE A 2 -18.03 25.23 12.18
C PHE A 2 -16.79 24.31 12.23
N ILE A 3 -15.79 24.61 13.08
CA ILE A 3 -14.55 23.82 13.18
C ILE A 3 -14.82 22.39 13.68
N LYS A 4 -15.75 22.24 14.64
CA LYS A 4 -16.10 20.93 15.21
C LYS A 4 -16.78 20.04 14.18
N LYS A 5 -17.70 20.60 13.38
CA LYS A 5 -18.41 19.88 12.30
C LYS A 5 -17.45 19.38 11.22
N ARG A 6 -16.52 20.23 10.77
CA ARG A 6 -15.50 19.88 9.76
C ARG A 6 -14.58 18.75 10.23
N LYS A 7 -14.14 18.78 11.49
CA LYS A 7 -13.31 17.72 12.09
C LYS A 7 -14.05 16.38 12.18
N THR A 8 -15.35 16.40 12.48
CA THR A 8 -16.19 15.19 12.54
C THR A 8 -16.39 14.56 11.15
N GLU A 9 -16.59 15.37 10.11
CA GLU A 9 -16.74 14.91 8.72
C GLU A 9 -15.46 14.25 8.19
N ILE A 10 -14.30 14.88 8.41
CA ILE A 10 -12.98 14.28 8.05
C ILE A 10 -12.78 12.93 8.75
N THR A 11 -13.12 12.85 10.04
CA THR A 11 -12.97 11.61 10.82
C THR A 11 -13.88 10.50 10.27
N LYS A 12 -15.08 10.84 9.79
CA LYS A 12 -16.00 9.88 9.18
C LYS A 12 -15.44 9.36 7.85
N SER A 13 -15.00 10.26 6.98
CA SER A 13 -14.44 9.90 5.67
C SER A 13 -13.20 9.01 5.80
N LEU A 14 -12.31 9.30 6.75
CA LEU A 14 -11.15 8.42 7.02
C LEU A 14 -11.56 7.03 7.49
N LYS A 15 -12.58 6.91 8.34
CA LYS A 15 -13.08 5.59 8.78
C LYS A 15 -13.62 4.78 7.61
N GLU A 16 -14.33 5.43 6.69
CA GLU A 16 -14.85 4.80 5.47
C GLU A 16 -13.71 4.32 4.57
N GLU A 17 -12.67 5.12 4.36
CA GLU A 17 -11.49 4.72 3.58
C GLU A 17 -10.67 3.62 4.24
N ILE A 18 -10.53 3.63 5.57
CA ILE A 18 -9.88 2.53 6.31
C ILE A 18 -10.69 1.23 6.15
N LEU A 19 -12.02 1.32 6.18
CA LEU A 19 -12.88 0.15 5.97
C LEU A 19 -12.77 -0.37 4.53
N ASP A 20 -12.76 0.52 3.54
CA ASP A 20 -12.53 0.16 2.13
C ASP A 20 -11.15 -0.49 1.93
N LEU A 21 -10.09 0.07 2.51
CA LEU A 21 -8.76 -0.53 2.49
C LEU A 21 -8.79 -1.92 3.14
N ASN A 22 -9.43 -2.09 4.29
CA ASN A 22 -9.52 -3.38 4.96
C ASN A 22 -10.26 -4.42 4.10
N ASN A 23 -11.34 -4.01 3.41
CA ASN A 23 -12.04 -4.87 2.46
C ASN A 23 -11.15 -5.26 1.29
N LYS A 24 -10.41 -4.31 0.70
CA LYS A 24 -9.46 -4.58 -0.39
C LYS A 24 -8.34 -5.51 0.05
N LEU A 25 -7.74 -5.29 1.22
CA LEU A 25 -6.72 -6.16 1.80
C LEU A 25 -7.22 -7.59 2.04
N SER A 26 -8.48 -7.73 2.48
CA SER A 26 -9.08 -9.04 2.74
C SER A 26 -9.15 -9.92 1.47
N ILE A 27 -9.26 -9.31 0.28
CA ILE A 27 -9.24 -10.02 -1.00
C ILE A 27 -7.91 -10.76 -1.19
N PHE A 28 -6.82 -10.22 -0.65
CA PHE A 28 -5.47 -10.78 -0.63
C PHE A 28 -5.18 -11.65 0.60
N GLY A 29 -6.14 -11.79 1.53
CA GLY A 29 -5.92 -12.48 2.81
C GLY A 29 -5.06 -11.70 3.80
N ILE A 30 -4.91 -10.38 3.60
CA ILE A 30 -4.08 -9.51 4.42
C ILE A 30 -4.95 -8.84 5.48
N SER A 31 -4.45 -8.79 6.72
CA SER A 31 -5.06 -7.99 7.78
C SER A 31 -4.41 -6.63 7.86
N ILE A 32 -5.18 -5.56 8.08
CA ILE A 32 -4.61 -4.23 8.31
C ILE A 32 -3.61 -4.18 9.48
N LYS A 33 -3.75 -5.09 10.46
CA LYS A 33 -2.79 -5.25 11.56
C LYS A 33 -1.40 -5.67 11.09
N SER A 34 -1.30 -6.51 10.06
CA SER A 34 0.01 -6.95 9.54
C SER A 34 0.76 -5.84 8.82
N LEU A 35 0.06 -4.81 8.34
CA LEU A 35 0.69 -3.61 7.79
C LEU A 35 1.33 -2.75 8.89
N THR A 36 0.63 -2.59 10.02
CA THR A 36 1.11 -1.75 11.14
C THR A 36 2.32 -2.34 11.86
N SER A 37 2.44 -3.68 11.89
CA SER A 37 3.56 -4.36 12.57
C SER A 37 4.88 -4.30 11.78
N MET A 38 4.86 -3.95 10.49
CA MET A 38 6.07 -3.79 9.68
C MET A 38 6.69 -2.38 9.76
N ASN A 39 6.08 -1.46 10.52
CA ASN A 39 6.58 -0.10 10.70
C ASN A 39 7.38 0.02 12.02
N PRO A 40 8.60 0.60 12.03
CA PRO A 40 9.29 1.25 10.93
C PRO A 40 10.18 0.34 10.08
N LEU A 41 10.01 0.42 8.75
CA LEU A 41 11.03 -0.02 7.80
C LEU A 41 12.25 0.90 7.88
N LYS A 42 13.44 0.33 7.65
CA LYS A 42 14.66 1.14 7.49
C LYS A 42 14.54 2.04 6.26
N PRO A 43 15.21 3.20 6.19
CA PRO A 43 15.14 4.12 5.06
C PRO A 43 15.40 3.44 3.70
N GLU A 44 16.40 2.56 3.64
CA GLU A 44 16.73 1.78 2.44
C GLU A 44 15.60 0.84 2.01
N ASP A 45 14.93 0.21 2.98
CA ASP A 45 13.81 -0.70 2.74
C ASP A 45 12.57 0.08 2.26
N LYS A 46 12.30 1.26 2.83
CA LYS A 46 11.23 2.16 2.39
C LYS A 46 11.41 2.55 0.92
N LYS A 47 12.61 3.01 0.55
CA LYS A 47 12.93 3.39 -0.84
C LYS A 47 12.70 2.21 -1.79
N LEU A 48 13.08 1.01 -1.36
CA LEU A 48 12.90 -0.19 -2.18
C LEU A 48 11.42 -0.56 -2.35
N VAL A 49 10.61 -0.46 -1.29
CA VAL A 49 9.16 -0.66 -1.37
C VAL A 49 8.51 0.34 -2.31
N ILE A 50 8.85 1.63 -2.19
CA ILE A 50 8.32 2.68 -3.08
C ILE A 50 8.69 2.39 -4.53
N ASN A 51 9.94 2.00 -4.80
CA ASN A 51 10.37 1.62 -6.14
C ASN A 51 9.56 0.44 -6.72
N ILE A 52 9.28 -0.58 -5.90
CA ILE A 52 8.43 -1.72 -6.31
C ILE A 52 7.02 -1.24 -6.66
N ILE A 53 6.44 -0.38 -5.83
CA ILE A 53 5.07 0.10 -6.03
C ILE A 53 4.98 0.94 -7.30
N ASN A 54 5.90 1.88 -7.50
CA ASN A 54 5.94 2.69 -8.71
C ASN A 54 6.08 1.81 -9.96
N PHE A 55 6.99 0.82 -9.95
CA PHE A 55 7.13 -0.14 -11.05
C PHE A 55 5.82 -0.86 -11.40
N ILE A 56 5.02 -1.23 -10.39
CA ILE A 56 3.72 -1.87 -10.62
C ILE A 56 2.69 -0.85 -11.12
N LEU A 57 2.64 0.35 -10.54
CA LEU A 57 1.68 1.39 -10.90
C LEU A 57 1.89 1.96 -12.31
N ASP A 58 3.13 1.93 -12.80
CA ASP A 58 3.50 2.40 -14.14
C ASP A 58 3.04 1.45 -15.27
N ASP A 59 2.62 0.22 -14.93
CA ASP A 59 2.12 -0.79 -15.89
C ASP A 59 0.76 -1.36 -15.44
N HIS A 60 -0.31 -0.95 -16.13
CA HIS A 60 -1.67 -1.42 -15.86
C HIS A 60 -1.81 -2.95 -15.97
N SER A 61 -0.99 -3.63 -16.80
CA SER A 61 -1.00 -5.08 -16.89
C SER A 61 -0.50 -5.74 -15.60
N LEU A 62 0.46 -5.11 -14.91
CA LEU A 62 0.97 -5.56 -13.61
C LEU A 62 -0.04 -5.33 -12.49
N ILE A 63 -0.73 -4.18 -12.50
CA ILE A 63 -1.83 -3.92 -11.57
C ILE A 63 -2.89 -5.02 -11.73
N LYS A 64 -3.33 -5.28 -12.96
CA LYS A 64 -4.30 -6.34 -13.27
C LYS A 64 -3.80 -7.71 -12.82
N TYR A 65 -2.52 -8.01 -13.04
CA TYR A 65 -1.90 -9.25 -12.58
C TYR A 65 -2.03 -9.39 -11.06
N VAL A 66 -1.67 -8.35 -10.30
CA VAL A 66 -1.70 -8.36 -8.83
C VAL A 66 -3.11 -8.64 -8.33
N TYR A 67 -4.12 -7.93 -8.83
CA TYR A 67 -5.51 -8.13 -8.40
C TYR A 67 -6.09 -9.47 -8.85
N THR A 68 -5.77 -9.94 -10.06
CA THR A 68 -6.29 -11.22 -10.58
C THR A 68 -5.66 -12.41 -9.85
N ASN A 69 -4.35 -12.38 -9.64
CA ASN A 69 -3.60 -13.50 -9.04
C ASN A 69 -3.44 -13.38 -7.52
N LYS A 70 -3.87 -12.26 -6.94
CA LYS A 70 -3.76 -11.94 -5.52
C LYS A 70 -2.31 -12.05 -4.98
N LYS A 71 -1.32 -11.75 -5.83
CA LYS A 71 0.10 -11.91 -5.53
C LYS A 71 0.96 -10.93 -6.34
N LEU A 72 2.11 -10.57 -5.79
CA LEU A 72 3.09 -9.76 -6.52
C LEU A 72 3.69 -10.54 -7.70
N PRO A 73 4.03 -9.86 -8.82
CA PRO A 73 4.75 -10.45 -9.95
C PRO A 73 6.22 -10.70 -9.58
N MET A 74 6.47 -11.64 -8.67
CA MET A 74 7.76 -11.84 -7.99
C MET A 74 8.95 -11.97 -8.96
N ASN A 75 8.84 -12.81 -9.99
CA ASN A 75 9.95 -13.04 -10.92
C ASN A 75 10.30 -11.76 -11.68
N MET A 76 9.28 -11.03 -12.16
CA MET A 76 9.48 -9.77 -12.87
C MET A 76 10.11 -8.69 -11.98
N LEU A 77 9.70 -8.61 -10.71
CA LEU A 77 10.30 -7.69 -9.74
C LEU A 77 11.77 -8.05 -9.43
N ILE A 78 12.08 -9.34 -9.28
CA ILE A 78 13.45 -9.81 -9.02
C ILE A 78 14.36 -9.46 -10.19
N GLU A 79 13.91 -9.72 -11.42
CA GLU A 79 14.68 -9.50 -12.64
C GLU A 79 14.83 -8.00 -12.97
N SER A 80 13.73 -7.25 -12.92
CA SER A 80 13.69 -5.85 -13.35
C SER A 80 14.35 -4.91 -12.34
N LEU A 81 14.18 -5.17 -11.04
CA LEU A 81 14.64 -4.28 -9.97
C LEU A 81 15.85 -4.83 -9.19
N LYS A 82 16.35 -6.03 -9.55
CA LYS A 82 17.47 -6.71 -8.89
C LYS A 82 17.26 -6.92 -7.39
N ILE A 83 16.04 -7.28 -7.00
CA ILE A 83 15.63 -7.41 -5.59
C ILE A 83 15.78 -8.84 -5.11
N LYS A 84 16.23 -9.03 -3.87
CA LYS A 84 16.30 -10.36 -3.24
C LYS A 84 14.89 -10.91 -3.03
N LYS A 85 14.65 -12.16 -3.44
CA LYS A 85 13.40 -12.90 -3.19
C LYS A 85 12.99 -12.90 -1.71
N SER A 86 13.96 -12.96 -0.80
CA SER A 86 13.71 -12.91 0.66
C SER A 86 13.12 -11.58 1.12
N PHE A 87 13.52 -10.47 0.51
CA PHE A 87 12.96 -9.14 0.79
C PHE A 87 11.49 -9.07 0.37
N LEU A 88 11.18 -9.50 -0.86
CA LEU A 88 9.80 -9.49 -1.37
C LEU A 88 8.88 -10.39 -0.53
N LYS A 89 9.34 -11.59 -0.16
CA LYS A 89 8.57 -12.49 0.71
C LYS A 89 8.31 -11.88 2.09
N LYS A 90 9.33 -11.30 2.71
CA LYS A 90 9.24 -10.69 4.04
C LYS A 90 8.27 -9.50 4.05
N ASN A 91 8.26 -8.71 2.98
CA ASN A 91 7.50 -7.46 2.90
C ASN A 91 6.25 -7.57 2.01
N ASN A 92 5.83 -8.78 1.61
CA ASN A 92 4.77 -8.98 0.61
C ASN A 92 3.48 -8.23 0.97
N ASP A 93 3.00 -8.45 2.20
CA ASP A 93 1.74 -7.86 2.66
C ASP A 93 1.82 -6.34 2.71
N TYR A 94 2.96 -5.82 3.19
CA TYR A 94 3.21 -4.39 3.26
C TYR A 94 3.25 -3.74 1.87
N ILE A 95 3.94 -4.37 0.91
CA ILE A 95 4.00 -3.89 -0.48
C ILE A 95 2.59 -3.87 -1.09
N ILE A 96 1.80 -4.94 -0.93
CA ILE A 96 0.42 -4.99 -1.45
C ILE A 96 -0.46 -3.92 -0.79
N GLY A 97 -0.36 -3.75 0.54
CA GLY A 97 -1.14 -2.74 1.23
C GLY A 97 -0.79 -1.32 0.80
N MET A 98 0.50 -1.03 0.66
CA MET A 98 0.94 0.28 0.18
C MET A 98 0.61 0.50 -1.31
N LEU A 99 0.65 -0.54 -2.14
CA LEU A 99 0.18 -0.47 -3.53
C LEU A 99 -1.28 -0.02 -3.61
N ILE A 100 -2.17 -0.64 -2.82
CA ILE A 100 -3.60 -0.28 -2.79
C ILE A 100 -3.81 1.18 -2.34
N ILE A 101 -3.04 1.63 -1.34
CA ILE A 101 -3.10 3.01 -0.86
C ILE A 101 -2.61 3.99 -1.94
N MET A 102 -1.48 3.68 -2.60
CA MET A 102 -0.86 4.54 -3.60
C MET A 102 -1.60 4.56 -4.95
N GLU A 103 -2.35 3.51 -5.28
CA GLU A 103 -3.28 3.52 -6.41
C GLU A 103 -4.40 4.56 -6.21
N ASN A 104 -4.85 4.74 -4.96
CA ASN A 104 -5.90 5.69 -4.60
C ASN A 104 -5.34 7.08 -4.21
N LYS A 105 -4.66 7.73 -5.16
CA LYS A 105 -3.95 9.01 -4.96
C LYS A 105 -4.83 10.18 -4.50
N SER A 106 -6.15 10.12 -4.71
CA SER A 106 -7.09 11.16 -4.28
C SER A 106 -7.71 10.91 -2.90
N SER A 107 -7.34 9.82 -2.22
CA SER A 107 -7.88 9.48 -0.91
C SER A 107 -7.27 10.32 0.21
N LEU A 108 -8.06 10.61 1.26
CA LEU A 108 -7.53 11.24 2.47
C LEU A 108 -6.46 10.36 3.10
N LEU A 109 -6.63 9.05 3.08
CA LEU A 109 -5.70 8.06 3.64
C LEU A 109 -4.32 8.16 2.98
N TYR A 110 -4.26 8.32 1.65
CA TYR A 110 -3.01 8.60 0.95
C TYR A 110 -2.37 9.89 1.45
N GLU A 111 -3.14 10.97 1.54
CA GLU A 111 -2.67 12.26 2.06
C GLU A 111 -2.16 12.18 3.51
N PHE A 112 -2.76 11.33 4.35
CA PHE A 112 -2.30 11.11 5.72
C PHE A 112 -1.00 10.30 5.82
N ILE A 113 -0.72 9.43 4.85
CA ILE A 113 0.42 8.50 4.91
C ILE A 113 1.61 9.02 4.10
N LYS A 114 1.40 9.83 3.05
CA LYS A 114 2.47 10.31 2.16
C LYS A 114 3.61 10.99 2.90
N ASP A 115 3.32 11.74 3.96
CA ASP A 115 4.34 12.47 4.74
C ASP A 115 5.27 11.53 5.52
N GLY A 116 4.82 10.31 5.85
CA GLY A 116 5.63 9.27 6.50
C GLY A 116 6.47 8.41 5.54
N LEU A 117 6.23 8.58 4.23
CA LEU A 117 6.95 7.90 3.14
C LEU A 117 8.10 8.72 2.56
N ASN A 118 8.12 10.04 2.82
CA ASN A 118 9.21 10.97 2.45
C ASN A 118 10.39 10.90 3.42
#